data_AF-A0A6M8VIW3-F1
#
_entry.id   AF-A0A6M8VIW3-F1
#
_cell.length_a   1.000
_cell.length_b   1.000
_cell.length_c   1.000
_cell.angle_alpha   90.00
_cell.angle_beta   90.00
_cell.angle_gamma   90.00
#
_symmetry.space_group_name_H-M   'P 1'
#
loop_
_entity.id
_entity.type
_entity.pdbx_description
1 polymer ?
#
loop_
_entity_poly.entity_id
_entity_poly.type
_entity_poly.pdbx_seq_one_letter_code
_entity_poly.pdbx_strand_id
1 'polypeptide(L)'
;MADALFSGTRQTLLGLLFGQPDRGYTLSELIEMAQAGRGAVQREIGRLVGAGLVRQQGRSRGRLYRANQESPIYEELCGIARKVLGPAEVIREALLPLKGQMRAAVLYGSVAQGMDRADSDIDVLIVADDLLLEDVFEALSGAECALGRAVNPTLYTSEEYDQRREGNSPFLADVLQGEHEILLGALD
;
A
#
# COMPACT_ATOMS: atom_id res chain seq x y z
N MET A 1 -7.41 -10.02 7.89
CA MET A 1 -7.35 -11.35 7.22
C MET A 1 -5.91 -11.87 7.12
N ALA A 2 -4.96 -10.99 6.78
CA ALA A 2 -3.54 -11.33 6.65
C ALA A 2 -2.95 -12.03 7.89
N ASP A 3 -3.28 -11.56 9.09
CA ASP A 3 -2.80 -12.12 10.38
C ASP A 3 -3.15 -13.58 10.62
N ALA A 4 -4.27 -14.04 10.06
CA ALA A 4 -4.67 -15.45 10.17
C ALA A 4 -3.88 -16.36 9.22
N LEU A 5 -3.29 -15.81 8.15
CA LEU A 5 -2.65 -16.56 7.08
C LEU A 5 -1.12 -16.51 7.17
N PHE A 6 -0.55 -15.40 7.64
CA PHE A 6 0.87 -15.13 7.59
C PHE A 6 1.35 -14.42 8.86
N SER A 7 2.57 -14.70 9.32
CA SER A 7 3.18 -13.92 10.41
C SER A 7 3.48 -12.49 9.96
N GLY A 8 3.51 -11.51 10.86
CA GLY A 8 3.75 -10.09 10.52
C GLY A 8 4.95 -9.85 9.60
N THR A 9 6.13 -10.39 9.91
CA THR A 9 7.31 -10.27 9.02
C THR A 9 7.08 -10.88 7.63
N ARG A 10 6.29 -11.97 7.53
CA ARG A 10 5.98 -12.60 6.23
C ARG A 10 4.99 -11.73 5.45
N GLN A 11 3.99 -11.15 6.11
CA GLN A 11 3.07 -10.22 5.49
C GLN A 11 3.82 -9.05 4.86
N THR A 12 4.68 -8.37 5.62
CA THR A 12 5.43 -7.23 5.09
C THR A 12 6.32 -7.64 3.92
N LEU A 13 7.06 -8.75 4.03
CA LEU A 13 7.92 -9.20 2.93
C LEU A 13 7.13 -9.62 1.69
N LEU A 14 5.96 -10.25 1.85
CA LEU A 14 5.09 -10.58 0.73
C LEU A 14 4.50 -9.32 0.08
N GLY A 15 4.05 -8.35 0.88
CA GLY A 15 3.55 -7.06 0.40
C GLY A 15 4.61 -6.30 -0.40
N LEU A 16 5.85 -6.23 0.09
CA LEU A 16 6.96 -5.59 -0.61
C LEU A 16 7.34 -6.32 -1.90
N LEU A 17 7.62 -7.62 -1.81
CA LEU A 17 8.19 -8.37 -2.93
C LEU A 17 7.17 -8.68 -4.03
N PHE A 18 5.90 -8.92 -3.69
CA PHE A 18 4.86 -9.30 -4.65
C PHE A 18 3.85 -8.17 -4.91
N GLY A 19 3.82 -7.12 -4.09
CA GLY A 19 3.15 -5.87 -4.43
C GLY A 19 3.95 -5.03 -5.42
N GLN A 20 5.29 -5.15 -5.42
CA GLN A 20 6.18 -4.50 -6.40
C GLN A 20 7.12 -5.56 -7.02
N PRO A 21 6.59 -6.50 -7.82
CA PRO A 21 7.37 -7.66 -8.27
C PRO A 21 8.53 -7.33 -9.20
N ASP A 22 8.54 -6.14 -9.80
CA ASP A 22 9.65 -5.63 -10.61
C ASP A 22 10.70 -4.87 -9.80
N ARG A 23 10.50 -4.62 -8.50
CA ARG A 23 11.51 -3.96 -7.66
C ARG A 23 12.47 -4.99 -7.05
N GLY A 24 13.76 -4.68 -7.11
CA GLY A 24 14.78 -5.45 -6.39
C GLY A 24 15.10 -4.74 -5.08
N TYR A 25 15.10 -5.48 -3.97
CA TYR A 25 15.41 -4.95 -2.64
C TYR A 25 16.70 -5.54 -2.10
N THR A 26 17.52 -4.73 -1.45
CA THR A 26 18.62 -5.22 -0.63
C THR A 26 18.09 -5.80 0.68
N LEU A 27 18.88 -6.66 1.33
CA LEU A 27 18.52 -7.16 2.65
C LEU A 27 18.36 -6.04 3.69
N SER A 28 19.17 -4.98 3.58
CA SER A 28 19.10 -3.85 4.51
C SER A 28 17.78 -3.09 4.38
N GLU A 29 17.34 -2.80 3.15
CA GLU A 29 16.03 -2.18 2.89
C GLU A 29 14.90 -3.05 3.45
N LEU A 30 14.93 -4.36 3.17
CA LEU A 30 13.92 -5.28 3.71
C LEU A 30 13.89 -5.33 5.23
N ILE A 31 15.04 -5.18 5.91
CA ILE A 31 15.10 -5.13 7.37
C ILE A 31 14.49 -3.84 7.91
N GLU A 32 14.83 -2.71 7.29
CA GLU A 32 14.33 -1.39 7.66
C GLU A 32 12.81 -1.32 7.48
N MET A 33 12.30 -1.77 6.35
CA MET A 33 10.88 -1.72 6.00
C MET A 33 10.03 -2.76 6.74
N ALA A 34 10.59 -3.95 7.03
CA ALA A 34 9.83 -5.00 7.72
C ALA A 34 9.54 -4.69 9.20
N GLN A 35 10.15 -3.62 9.76
CA GLN A 35 10.09 -3.27 11.18
C GLN A 35 10.28 -4.47 12.12
N ALA A 36 11.11 -5.44 11.67
CA ALA A 36 11.30 -6.73 12.32
C ALA A 36 12.79 -6.98 12.56
N GLY A 37 13.08 -7.83 13.55
CA GLY A 37 14.47 -8.17 13.86
C GLY A 37 15.20 -8.79 12.66
N ARG A 38 16.44 -8.37 12.41
CA ARG A 38 17.30 -8.84 11.30
C ARG A 38 17.24 -10.35 11.06
N GLY A 39 17.33 -11.14 12.13
CA GLY A 39 17.30 -12.60 12.02
C GLY A 39 15.97 -13.15 11.52
N ALA A 40 14.83 -12.53 11.86
CA ALA A 40 13.52 -12.93 11.37
C ALA A 40 13.40 -12.68 9.85
N VAL A 41 13.80 -11.49 9.40
CA VAL A 41 13.81 -11.12 7.97
C VAL A 41 14.73 -12.05 7.17
N GLN A 42 15.95 -12.29 7.64
CA GLN A 42 16.89 -13.21 6.98
C GLN A 42 16.35 -14.63 6.85
N ARG A 43 15.72 -15.16 7.92
CA ARG A 43 15.11 -16.49 7.88
C ARG A 43 13.95 -16.55 6.89
N GLU A 44 13.12 -15.52 6.84
CA GLU A 44 11.97 -15.50 5.94
C GLU A 44 12.40 -15.39 4.48
N ILE A 45 13.31 -14.46 4.17
CA ILE A 45 13.88 -14.35 2.83
C ILE A 45 14.59 -15.63 2.40
N GLY A 46 15.35 -16.26 3.30
CA GLY A 46 15.97 -17.55 3.04
C GLY A 46 14.94 -18.64 2.68
N ARG A 47 13.80 -18.66 3.37
CA ARG A 47 12.69 -19.58 3.06
C ARG A 47 12.07 -19.31 1.70
N LEU A 48 11.79 -18.03 1.38
CA LEU A 48 11.20 -17.64 0.09
C LEU A 48 12.15 -17.95 -1.09
N VAL A 49 13.45 -17.73 -0.91
CA VAL A 49 14.47 -18.08 -1.91
C VAL A 49 14.59 -19.60 -2.05
N GLY A 50 14.66 -20.33 -0.94
CA GLY A 50 14.75 -21.80 -0.94
C GLY A 50 13.53 -22.48 -1.57
N ALA A 51 12.36 -21.87 -1.46
CA ALA A 51 11.12 -22.31 -2.10
C ALA A 51 11.00 -21.88 -3.58
N GLY A 52 11.96 -21.10 -4.10
CA GLY A 52 11.91 -20.59 -5.47
C GLY A 52 10.88 -19.48 -5.70
N LEU A 53 10.32 -18.88 -4.64
CA LEU A 53 9.35 -17.79 -4.75
C LEU A 53 10.03 -16.43 -4.98
N VAL A 54 11.26 -16.29 -4.50
CA VAL A 54 12.08 -15.08 -4.60
C VAL A 54 13.40 -15.43 -5.26
N ARG A 55 13.83 -14.63 -6.24
CA ARG A 55 15.16 -14.71 -6.81
C ARG A 55 16.12 -13.81 -6.05
N GLN A 56 17.34 -14.30 -5.94
CA GLN A 56 18.45 -13.57 -5.39
C GLN A 56 19.47 -13.31 -6.50
N GLN A 57 19.78 -12.05 -6.78
CA GLN A 57 20.71 -11.65 -7.84
C GLN A 57 21.86 -10.80 -7.26
N GLY A 58 23.08 -10.96 -7.80
CA GLY A 58 24.26 -10.15 -7.42
C GLY A 58 25.24 -10.81 -6.42
N ARG A 59 26.35 -10.11 -6.17
CA ARG A 59 27.42 -10.50 -5.23
C ARG A 59 27.09 -10.04 -3.79
N SER A 60 27.80 -10.54 -2.78
CA SER A 60 27.36 -10.44 -1.36
C SER A 60 27.06 -9.00 -0.88
N ARG A 61 27.86 -8.00 -1.24
CA ARG A 61 27.52 -6.57 -1.13
C ARG A 61 26.80 -6.16 -2.42
N GLY A 62 25.50 -5.88 -2.35
CA GLY A 62 24.67 -5.56 -3.53
C GLY A 62 23.75 -6.70 -3.98
N ARG A 63 23.49 -7.65 -3.09
CA ARG A 63 22.53 -8.73 -3.33
C ARG A 63 21.11 -8.18 -3.28
N LEU A 64 20.40 -8.33 -4.39
CA LEU A 64 19.01 -7.93 -4.55
C LEU A 64 18.10 -9.15 -4.49
N TYR A 65 16.94 -8.96 -3.86
CA TYR A 65 15.85 -9.92 -3.74
C TYR A 65 14.64 -9.38 -4.49
N ARG A 66 14.05 -10.20 -5.36
CA ARG A 66 12.89 -9.85 -6.18
C ARG A 66 11.96 -11.06 -6.29
N ALA A 67 10.65 -10.86 -6.46
CA ALA A 67 9.73 -11.94 -6.80
C ALA A 67 10.22 -12.73 -8.02
N ASN A 68 10.05 -14.06 -7.98
CA ASN A 68 10.38 -14.94 -9.09
C ASN A 68 9.17 -15.08 -10.02
N GLN A 69 9.20 -14.39 -11.17
CA GLN A 69 8.17 -14.51 -12.21
C GLN A 69 8.05 -15.92 -12.81
N GLU A 70 9.10 -16.75 -12.71
CA GLU A 70 9.06 -18.14 -13.15
C GLU A 70 8.47 -19.09 -12.08
N SER A 71 8.05 -18.57 -10.92
CA SER A 71 7.36 -19.37 -9.90
C SER A 71 5.96 -19.76 -10.40
N PRO A 72 5.53 -21.03 -10.26
CA PRO A 72 4.20 -21.47 -10.69
C PRO A 72 3.03 -20.76 -10.00
N ILE A 73 3.28 -20.15 -8.84
CA ILE A 73 2.27 -19.43 -8.05
C ILE A 73 2.52 -17.91 -8.03
N TYR A 74 3.32 -17.41 -8.96
CA TYR A 74 3.71 -16.00 -9.00
C TYR A 74 2.49 -15.07 -9.07
N GLU A 75 1.59 -15.31 -10.03
CA GLU A 75 0.39 -14.49 -10.24
C GLU A 75 -0.54 -14.52 -9.03
N GLU A 76 -0.72 -15.69 -8.41
CA GLU A 76 -1.53 -15.84 -7.20
C GLU A 76 -0.94 -15.08 -6.02
N LEU A 77 0.39 -15.13 -5.83
CA LEU A 77 1.05 -14.38 -4.77
C LEU A 77 0.99 -12.87 -5.00
N CYS A 78 1.16 -12.40 -6.24
CA CYS A 78 0.94 -11.00 -6.60
C CYS A 78 -0.52 -10.57 -6.36
N GLY A 79 -1.48 -11.41 -6.74
CA GLY A 79 -2.90 -11.17 -6.50
C GLY A 79 -3.25 -11.11 -5.02
N ILE A 80 -2.70 -12.03 -4.20
CA ILE A 80 -2.88 -12.01 -2.74
C ILE A 80 -2.23 -10.76 -2.15
N ALA A 81 -0.99 -10.45 -2.54
CA ALA A 81 -0.28 -9.29 -2.04
C ALA A 81 -1.06 -8.01 -2.35
N ARG A 82 -1.57 -7.84 -3.56
CA ARG A 82 -2.39 -6.67 -3.94
C ARG A 82 -3.68 -6.57 -3.13
N LYS A 83 -4.39 -7.68 -2.92
CA LYS A 83 -5.72 -7.68 -2.29
C LYS A 83 -5.69 -7.65 -0.77
N VAL A 84 -4.65 -8.22 -0.17
CA VAL A 84 -4.59 -8.50 1.27
C VAL A 84 -3.49 -7.71 1.96
N LEU A 85 -2.46 -7.30 1.22
CA LEU A 85 -1.25 -6.64 1.74
C LEU A 85 -0.92 -5.36 0.96
N GLY A 86 -1.83 -4.92 0.08
CA GLY A 86 -1.60 -3.84 -0.87
C GLY A 86 -1.93 -2.48 -0.28
N PRO A 87 -1.65 -1.39 -1.04
CA PRO A 87 -1.86 -0.03 -0.58
C PRO A 87 -3.26 0.23 -0.03
N ALA A 88 -4.30 -0.27 -0.71
CA ALA A 88 -5.69 -0.08 -0.28
C ALA A 88 -5.95 -0.63 1.13
N GLU A 89 -5.54 -1.87 1.41
CA GLU A 89 -5.78 -2.48 2.72
C GLU A 89 -4.93 -1.84 3.81
N VAL A 90 -3.66 -1.55 3.54
CA VAL A 90 -2.76 -0.92 4.51
C VAL A 90 -3.26 0.49 4.87
N ILE A 91 -3.70 1.28 3.89
CA ILE A 91 -4.26 2.61 4.13
C ILE A 91 -5.62 2.51 4.84
N ARG A 92 -6.47 1.55 4.44
CA ARG A 92 -7.75 1.28 5.11
C ARG A 92 -7.52 1.02 6.60
N GLU A 93 -6.61 0.12 6.95
CA GLU A 93 -6.29 -0.20 8.34
C GLU A 93 -5.74 1.01 9.11
N ALA A 94 -4.85 1.79 8.49
CA ALA A 94 -4.29 3.00 9.08
C ALA A 94 -5.36 4.07 9.39
N LEU A 95 -6.39 4.19 8.55
CA LEU A 95 -7.48 5.15 8.71
C LEU A 95 -8.63 4.64 9.60
N LEU A 96 -8.69 3.35 9.96
CA LEU A 96 -9.76 2.78 10.80
C LEU A 96 -9.98 3.54 12.12
N PRO A 97 -8.94 3.99 12.87
CA PRO A 97 -9.14 4.74 14.10
C PRO A 97 -9.90 6.06 13.89
N LEU A 98 -9.81 6.66 12.70
CA LEU A 98 -10.43 7.92 12.33
C LEU A 98 -11.80 7.75 11.65
N LYS A 99 -12.21 6.50 11.33
CA LYS A 99 -13.42 6.18 10.57
C LYS A 99 -14.68 6.93 11.03
N GLY A 100 -14.85 7.12 12.34
CA GLY A 100 -16.04 7.78 12.91
C GLY A 100 -16.19 9.26 12.55
N GLN A 101 -15.11 9.90 12.07
CA GLN A 101 -15.06 11.32 11.70
C GLN A 101 -15.12 11.52 10.18
N MET A 102 -15.09 10.43 9.40
CA MET A 102 -14.95 10.48 7.94
C MET A 102 -16.27 10.12 7.27
N ARG A 103 -16.73 10.97 6.35
CA ARG A 103 -17.79 10.63 5.39
C ARG A 103 -17.30 9.59 4.39
N ALA A 104 -16.09 9.79 3.87
CA ALA A 104 -15.46 8.88 2.92
C ALA A 104 -13.93 8.95 2.96
N ALA A 105 -13.29 7.83 2.63
CA ALA A 105 -11.87 7.77 2.27
C ALA A 105 -11.72 6.90 1.02
N VAL A 106 -11.05 7.42 -0.01
CA VAL A 106 -10.98 6.78 -1.33
C VAL A 106 -9.56 6.85 -1.86
N LEU A 107 -9.04 5.68 -2.24
CA LEU A 107 -7.81 5.55 -2.99
C LEU A 107 -8.10 5.80 -4.47
N TYR A 108 -7.30 6.63 -5.13
CA TYR A 108 -7.48 6.90 -6.56
C TYR A 108 -6.15 6.96 -7.31
N GLY A 109 -6.23 7.21 -8.61
CA GLY A 109 -5.06 7.41 -9.46
C GLY A 109 -4.39 6.10 -9.87
N SER A 110 -3.07 6.16 -10.12
CA SER A 110 -2.33 5.06 -10.74
C SER A 110 -2.41 3.74 -9.94
N VAL A 111 -2.51 3.82 -8.61
CA VAL A 111 -2.59 2.67 -7.72
C VAL A 111 -3.94 1.97 -7.82
N ALA A 112 -5.03 2.74 -7.80
CA ALA A 112 -6.36 2.19 -8.02
C ALA A 112 -6.48 1.56 -9.41
N GLN A 113 -5.80 2.15 -10.41
CA GLN A 113 -5.73 1.65 -11.79
C GLN A 113 -4.81 0.43 -12.00
N GLY A 114 -4.03 0.04 -10.98
CA GLY A 114 -3.00 -1.00 -11.11
C GLY A 114 -1.90 -0.69 -12.13
N MET A 115 -1.75 0.58 -12.50
CA MET A 115 -0.73 1.09 -13.43
C MET A 115 0.43 1.78 -12.69
N ASP A 116 0.42 1.73 -11.35
CA ASP A 116 1.43 2.34 -10.52
C ASP A 116 2.79 1.68 -10.68
N ARG A 117 3.83 2.50 -10.60
CA ARG A 117 5.22 2.05 -10.56
C ARG A 117 5.68 1.99 -9.11
N ALA A 118 6.79 1.30 -8.89
CA ALA A 118 7.39 1.11 -7.58
C ALA A 118 7.71 2.42 -6.82
N ASP A 119 7.80 3.54 -7.54
CA ASP A 119 8.08 4.90 -7.04
C ASP A 119 6.89 5.86 -7.15
N SER A 120 5.72 5.40 -7.60
CA SER A 120 4.53 6.25 -7.68
C SER A 120 4.05 6.59 -6.27
N ASP A 121 3.58 7.81 -6.05
CA ASP A 121 2.92 8.16 -4.79
C ASP A 121 1.54 7.47 -4.72
N ILE A 122 0.97 7.44 -3.52
CA ILE A 122 -0.35 6.85 -3.27
C ILE A 122 -1.32 7.97 -2.90
N ASP A 123 -2.25 8.28 -3.81
CA ASP A 123 -3.18 9.39 -3.63
C ASP A 123 -4.48 8.96 -2.95
N VAL A 124 -4.85 9.66 -1.87
CA VAL A 124 -6.03 9.34 -1.07
C VAL A 124 -6.89 10.58 -0.91
N LEU A 125 -8.16 10.51 -1.30
CA LEU A 125 -9.16 11.54 -1.04
C LEU A 125 -9.89 11.20 0.26
N ILE A 126 -9.97 12.17 1.17
CA ILE A 126 -10.69 12.07 2.43
C ILE A 126 -11.74 13.18 2.49
N VAL A 127 -12.95 12.81 2.89
CA VAL A 127 -14.03 13.75 3.17
C VAL A 127 -14.39 13.66 4.65
N ALA A 128 -14.15 14.72 5.41
CA ALA A 128 -14.39 14.81 6.85
C ALA A 128 -14.53 16.27 7.29
N ASP A 129 -15.47 16.56 8.19
CA ASP A 129 -15.75 17.93 8.64
C ASP A 129 -14.88 18.34 9.84
N ASP A 130 -14.59 17.41 10.74
CA ASP A 130 -13.93 17.67 12.03
C ASP A 130 -12.56 16.97 12.15
N LEU A 131 -11.81 16.86 11.04
CA LEU A 131 -10.50 16.22 11.00
C LEU A 131 -9.43 17.20 10.53
N LEU A 132 -8.24 17.19 11.14
CA LEU A 132 -7.11 17.98 10.66
C LEU A 132 -6.22 17.15 9.73
N LEU A 133 -5.60 17.81 8.77
CA LEU A 133 -4.67 17.15 7.85
C LEU A 133 -3.47 16.54 8.59
N GLU A 134 -3.06 17.15 9.70
CA GLU A 134 -1.98 16.66 10.57
C GLU A 134 -2.33 15.30 11.19
N ASP A 135 -3.56 15.12 11.68
CA ASP A 135 -4.04 13.86 12.26
C ASP A 135 -4.06 12.74 11.20
N VAL A 136 -4.41 13.09 9.97
CA VAL A 136 -4.38 12.16 8.83
C VAL A 136 -2.96 11.73 8.51
N PHE A 137 -2.01 12.67 8.43
CA PHE A 137 -0.60 12.34 8.19
C PHE A 137 -0.02 11.47 9.31
N GLU A 138 -0.36 11.75 10.57
CA GLU A 138 0.07 10.91 11.70
C GLU A 138 -0.46 9.49 11.56
N ALA A 139 -1.76 9.32 11.25
CA ALA A 139 -2.36 8.01 11.03
C ALA A 139 -1.71 7.25 9.87
N LEU A 140 -1.33 7.94 8.79
CA LEU A 140 -0.76 7.34 7.58
C LEU A 140 0.75 7.10 7.64
N SER A 141 1.48 7.70 8.59
CA SER A 141 2.94 7.56 8.68
C SER A 141 3.41 6.09 8.78
N GLY A 142 2.67 5.27 9.53
CA GLY A 142 2.92 3.83 9.62
C GLY A 142 2.71 3.11 8.28
N ALA A 143 1.68 3.50 7.53
CA ALA A 143 1.37 2.96 6.21
C ALA A 143 2.46 3.34 5.18
N GLU A 144 2.94 4.57 5.18
CA GLU A 144 4.04 5.01 4.30
C GLU A 144 5.30 4.17 4.51
N CYS A 145 5.66 3.93 5.78
CA CYS A 145 6.81 3.11 6.13
C CYS A 145 6.64 1.66 5.67
N ALA A 146 5.46 1.07 5.90
CA ALA A 146 5.15 -0.30 5.52
C ALA A 146 5.11 -0.50 4.00
N LEU A 147 4.60 0.48 3.25
CA LEU A 147 4.49 0.45 1.79
C LEU A 147 5.79 0.89 1.10
N GLY A 148 6.64 1.66 1.78
CA GLY A 148 7.85 2.26 1.21
C GLY A 148 7.56 3.30 0.15
N ARG A 149 6.43 4.00 0.26
CA ARG A 149 5.88 4.94 -0.71
C ARG A 149 5.26 6.10 0.04
N ALA A 150 5.37 7.30 -0.52
CA ALA A 150 4.66 8.46 0.02
C ALA A 150 3.15 8.27 -0.19
N VAL A 151 2.38 8.66 0.80
CA VAL A 151 0.92 8.71 0.75
C VAL A 151 0.51 10.17 0.78
N ASN A 152 -0.18 10.62 -0.26
CA ASN A 152 -0.60 12.00 -0.45
C ASN A 152 -2.10 12.14 -0.14
N PRO A 153 -2.49 12.49 1.11
CA PRO A 153 -3.88 12.74 1.44
C PRO A 153 -4.36 14.10 0.94
N THR A 154 -5.50 14.13 0.28
CA THR A 154 -6.30 15.33 0.01
C THR A 154 -7.51 15.31 0.92
N LEU A 155 -7.66 16.33 1.77
CA LEU A 155 -8.75 16.44 2.73
C LEU A 155 -9.73 17.54 2.29
N TYR A 156 -11.02 17.21 2.22
CA TYR A 156 -12.14 18.14 2.01
C TYR A 156 -13.16 18.03 3.14
N THR A 157 -13.81 19.14 3.46
CA THR A 157 -15.08 19.09 4.21
C THR A 157 -16.20 18.54 3.34
N SER A 158 -17.30 18.09 3.96
CA SER A 158 -18.49 17.65 3.23
C SER A 158 -19.02 18.75 2.31
N GLU A 159 -19.03 20.00 2.80
CA GLU A 159 -19.45 21.18 2.02
C GLU A 159 -18.53 21.43 0.82
N GLU A 160 -17.20 21.40 1.01
CA GLU A 160 -16.24 21.58 -0.08
C GLU A 160 -16.35 20.49 -1.14
N TYR A 161 -16.55 19.24 -0.70
CA TYR A 161 -16.73 18.10 -1.59
C TYR A 161 -17.99 18.27 -2.46
N ASP A 162 -19.13 18.58 -1.85
CA ASP A 162 -20.40 18.74 -2.57
C ASP A 162 -20.34 19.94 -3.54
N GLN A 163 -19.80 21.09 -3.10
CA GLN A 163 -19.61 22.26 -3.96
C GLN A 163 -18.69 21.97 -5.16
N ARG A 164 -17.57 21.28 -4.96
CA ARG A 164 -16.65 20.93 -6.05
C ARG A 164 -17.24 19.90 -6.98
N ARG A 165 -18.08 18.99 -6.48
CA ARG A 165 -18.79 18.00 -7.29
C ARG A 165 -19.85 18.67 -8.17
N GLU A 166 -20.69 19.53 -7.61
CA GLU A 166 -21.70 20.29 -8.35
C GLU A 166 -21.05 21.26 -9.37
N GLY A 167 -19.92 21.85 -8.98
CA GLY A 167 -19.11 22.72 -9.84
C GLY A 167 -18.32 22.00 -10.94
N ASN A 168 -18.43 20.67 -11.06
CA ASN A 168 -17.63 19.85 -12.00
C ASN A 168 -16.12 20.16 -11.93
N SER A 169 -15.57 20.20 -10.71
CA SER A 169 -14.12 20.36 -10.52
C SER A 169 -13.39 19.28 -11.31
N PRO A 170 -12.40 19.63 -12.18
CA PRO A 170 -11.68 18.65 -12.98
C PRO A 170 -11.06 17.54 -12.13
N PHE A 171 -10.54 17.89 -10.95
CA PHE A 171 -9.97 16.92 -10.01
C PHE A 171 -10.99 15.90 -9.51
N LEU A 172 -12.14 16.33 -8.98
CA LEU A 172 -13.16 15.39 -8.50
C LEU A 172 -13.78 14.59 -9.65
N ALA A 173 -13.95 15.20 -10.82
CA ALA A 173 -14.41 14.48 -12.00
C ALA A 173 -13.43 13.35 -12.38
N ASP A 174 -12.12 13.62 -12.39
CA ASP A 174 -11.09 12.61 -12.68
C ASP A 174 -11.07 11.50 -11.62
N VAL A 175 -11.22 11.83 -10.34
CA VAL A 175 -11.28 10.84 -9.25
C VAL A 175 -12.53 9.96 -9.37
N LEU A 176 -13.71 10.55 -9.59
CA LEU A 176 -14.99 9.84 -9.62
C LEU A 176 -15.21 9.07 -10.92
N GLN A 177 -14.71 9.56 -12.05
CA GLN A 177 -14.82 8.88 -13.35
C GLN A 177 -13.68 7.88 -13.59
N GLY A 178 -12.52 8.10 -12.96
CA GLY A 178 -11.40 7.15 -12.98
C GLY A 178 -11.64 5.94 -12.07
N GLU A 179 -10.77 4.94 -12.19
CA GLU A 179 -10.74 3.83 -11.22
C GLU A 179 -10.36 4.36 -9.85
N HIS A 180 -11.17 4.01 -8.86
CA HIS A 180 -10.99 4.37 -7.47
C HIS A 180 -11.49 3.23 -6.58
N GLU A 181 -10.92 3.11 -5.39
CA GLU A 181 -11.32 2.12 -4.40
C GLU A 181 -11.77 2.81 -3.12
N ILE A 182 -12.99 2.51 -2.68
CA ILE A 182 -13.53 3.03 -1.41
C ILE A 182 -12.88 2.26 -0.25
N LEU A 183 -12.12 2.99 0.56
CA LEU A 183 -11.44 2.48 1.74
C LEU A 183 -12.35 2.55 2.97
N LEU A 184 -13.03 3.67 3.18
CA LEU A 184 -13.96 3.85 4.30
C LEU A 184 -15.15 4.70 3.86
N GLY A 185 -16.30 4.49 4.51
CA GLY A 185 -17.51 5.24 4.23
C GLY A 185 -18.10 4.96 2.84
N ALA A 186 -18.73 5.97 2.26
CA ALA A 186 -19.28 5.91 0.91
C ALA A 186 -19.20 7.30 0.26
N LEU A 187 -18.93 7.31 -1.04
CA LEU A 187 -19.19 8.48 -1.88
C LEU A 187 -20.62 8.35 -2.40
N ASP A 188 -21.46 9.36 -2.19
CA ASP A 188 -22.80 9.43 -2.76
C ASP A 188 -22.75 9.81 -4.25
#